data_AF-A0A0K2TEB1-F1
#
_entry.id   AF-A0A0K2TEB1-F1
#
_cell.length_a   1.000
_cell.length_b   1.000
_cell.length_c   1.000
_cell.angle_alpha   90.00
_cell.angle_beta   90.00
_cell.angle_gamma   90.00
#
_symmetry.space_group_name_H-M   'P 1'
#
loop_
_entity.id
_entity.type
_entity.pdbx_description
1 polymer ?
#
loop_
_entity_poly.entity_id
_entity_poly.type
_entity_poly.pdbx_seq_one_letter_code
_entity_poly.pdbx_strand_id
1 'polypeptide(L)'
;TMIVPIAILQPPSFWTKPQSLAFGAFGIIVAHKITHAFDDSGIKYDEYGFYKQLYDDKTVKAFRKESDCFRQQYSSFQLSGPEIDGNRTLGENVADHGGLKIAEIAY
;
A
#
# COMPACT_ATOMS: atom_id res chain seq x y z
N THR A 1 -8.80 10.86 0.49
CA THR A 1 -8.22 11.67 -0.62
C THR A 1 -6.80 11.23 -0.88
N MET A 2 -6.38 11.17 -2.14
CA MET A 2 -4.98 10.90 -2.54
C MET A 2 -4.28 12.22 -2.90
N ILE A 3 -3.07 12.41 -2.40
CA ILE A 3 -2.26 13.60 -2.69
C ILE A 3 -0.91 13.14 -3.25
N VAL A 4 -0.52 13.71 -4.39
CA VAL A 4 0.79 13.52 -5.01
C VAL A 4 1.46 14.89 -5.10
N PRO A 5 2.45 15.18 -4.23
CA PRO A 5 3.13 16.47 -4.25
C PRO A 5 3.87 16.70 -5.58
N ILE A 6 3.85 17.94 -6.09
CA ILE A 6 4.53 18.27 -7.35
C ILE A 6 6.04 17.95 -7.31
N ALA A 7 6.65 18.00 -6.12
CA ALA A 7 8.06 17.66 -5.93
C ALA A 7 8.40 16.20 -6.28
N ILE A 8 7.43 15.27 -6.32
CA ILE A 8 7.66 13.89 -6.76
C ILE A 8 7.45 13.71 -8.27
N LEU A 9 6.89 14.70 -8.96
CA LEU A 9 6.60 14.68 -10.40
C LEU A 9 7.82 15.04 -11.25
N GLN A 10 8.97 14.43 -10.93
CA GLN A 10 10.25 14.61 -11.63
C GLN A 10 10.95 13.27 -11.85
N PRO A 11 11.92 13.17 -12.78
CA PRO A 11 12.71 11.96 -12.95
C PRO A 11 13.46 11.55 -11.66
N PRO A 12 13.65 10.24 -11.40
CA PRO A 12 13.22 9.09 -12.20
C PRO A 12 11.75 8.71 -12.00
N SER A 13 11.04 9.36 -11.07
CA SER A 13 9.67 9.01 -10.71
C SER A 13 8.70 9.27 -11.85
N PHE A 14 8.64 10.49 -12.38
CA PHE A 14 7.69 10.93 -13.40
C PHE A 14 8.42 11.53 -14.62
N TRP A 15 7.75 11.65 -15.78
CA TRP A 15 8.36 12.07 -17.06
C TRP A 15 9.55 11.21 -17.51
N THR A 16 9.55 9.93 -17.15
CA THR A 16 10.61 8.98 -17.49
C THR A 16 10.22 8.08 -18.66
N LYS A 17 11.23 7.56 -19.38
CA LYS A 17 11.10 6.52 -20.41
C LYS A 17 12.17 5.46 -20.15
N PRO A 18 11.92 4.17 -20.47
CA PRO A 18 10.73 3.58 -21.11
C PRO A 18 9.48 3.52 -20.20
N GLN A 19 8.33 3.10 -20.74
CA GLN A 19 7.08 2.97 -19.97
C GLN A 19 7.23 2.10 -18.73
N SER A 20 8.07 1.07 -18.77
CA SER A 20 8.36 0.24 -17.60
C SER A 20 8.90 1.06 -16.42
N LEU A 21 9.69 2.12 -16.65
CA LEU A 21 10.12 3.04 -15.59
C LEU A 21 8.97 3.94 -15.12
N ALA A 22 8.08 4.37 -16.02
CA ALA A 22 6.94 5.21 -15.63
C ALA A 22 5.96 4.45 -14.72
N PHE A 23 5.64 3.20 -15.05
CA PHE A 23 4.80 2.34 -14.21
C PHE A 23 5.54 1.85 -12.96
N GLY A 24 6.80 1.45 -13.08
CA GLY A 24 7.62 0.96 -11.97
C GLY A 24 8.03 2.04 -10.95
N ALA A 25 7.98 3.32 -11.31
CA ALA A 25 8.29 4.41 -10.38
C ALA A 25 7.03 5.19 -10.00
N PHE A 26 6.42 5.93 -10.94
CA PHE A 26 5.22 6.70 -10.64
C PHE A 26 3.97 5.84 -10.45
N GLY A 27 3.79 4.83 -11.30
CA GLY A 27 2.64 3.93 -11.23
C GLY A 27 2.51 3.27 -9.86
N ILE A 28 3.62 2.76 -9.30
CA ILE A 28 3.65 2.20 -7.94
C ILE A 28 3.23 3.24 -6.90
N ILE A 29 3.74 4.47 -6.95
CA ILE A 29 3.40 5.52 -5.97
C ILE A 29 1.89 5.80 -5.98
N VAL A 30 1.30 5.97 -7.17
CA VAL A 30 -0.14 6.21 -7.31
C VAL A 30 -0.94 5.01 -6.80
N ALA A 31 -0.56 3.80 -7.21
CA ALA A 31 -1.25 2.58 -6.81
C ALA A 31 -1.17 2.33 -5.30
N HIS A 32 0.01 2.53 -4.70
CA HIS A 32 0.22 2.46 -3.25
C HIS A 32 -0.72 3.44 -2.52
N LYS A 33 -0.84 4.69 -3.00
CA LYS A 33 -1.76 5.66 -2.38
C LYS A 33 -3.24 5.33 -2.55
N ILE A 34 -3.61 4.63 -3.62
CA ILE A 34 -4.95 4.06 -3.78
C ILE A 34 -5.16 2.89 -2.81
N THR A 35 -4.18 2.01 -2.65
CA THR A 35 -4.27 0.83 -1.76
C THR A 35 -4.48 1.21 -0.31
N HIS A 36 -3.99 2.37 0.17
CA HIS A 36 -4.31 2.85 1.52
C HIS A 36 -5.81 3.03 1.81
N ALA A 37 -6.65 3.21 0.78
CA ALA A 37 -8.10 3.22 0.98
C ALA A 37 -8.64 1.85 1.46
N PHE A 38 -7.84 0.79 1.32
CA PHE A 38 -8.19 -0.60 1.60
C PHE A 38 -7.15 -1.31 2.48
N ASP A 39 -6.25 -0.57 3.14
CA ASP A 39 -5.33 -1.14 4.13
C ASP A 39 -6.01 -1.39 5.48
N ASP A 40 -5.26 -1.81 6.50
CA ASP A 40 -5.81 -2.16 7.82
C ASP A 40 -6.52 -0.99 8.53
N SER A 41 -6.21 0.25 8.14
CA SER A 41 -6.91 1.46 8.57
C SER A 41 -8.04 1.80 7.60
N GLY A 42 -7.74 1.83 6.29
CA GLY A 42 -8.64 2.25 5.22
C GLY A 42 -9.97 1.53 5.20
N ILE A 43 -9.97 0.20 5.42
CA ILE A 43 -11.21 -0.61 5.43
C ILE A 43 -12.23 -0.22 6.52
N LYS A 44 -11.85 0.63 7.47
CA LYS A 44 -12.72 1.12 8.56
C LYS A 44 -13.49 2.39 8.20
N TYR A 45 -13.22 2.96 7.04
CA TYR A 45 -13.80 4.22 6.58
C TYR A 45 -14.68 4.00 5.34
N ASP A 46 -15.75 4.79 5.24
CA ASP A 46 -16.59 4.81 4.05
C ASP A 46 -16.06 5.76 2.96
N GLU A 47 -16.75 5.83 1.83
CA GLU A 47 -16.39 6.65 0.68
C GLU A 47 -16.34 8.16 0.99
N TYR A 48 -17.00 8.59 2.08
CA TYR A 48 -17.00 9.95 2.57
C TYR A 48 -15.94 10.20 3.64
N GLY A 49 -15.22 9.16 4.08
CA GLY A 49 -14.19 9.22 5.11
C GLY A 49 -14.74 9.15 6.54
N PHE A 50 -15.97 8.68 6.74
CA PHE A 50 -16.51 8.44 8.07
C PHE A 50 -16.14 7.05 8.58
N TYR A 51 -15.79 6.95 9.86
CA TYR A 51 -15.56 5.66 10.50
C TYR A 51 -16.87 4.86 10.53
N LYS A 52 -16.94 3.79 9.73
CA LYS A 52 -18.14 2.99 9.54
C LYS A 52 -17.74 1.59 9.10
N GLN A 53 -18.24 0.58 9.81
CA GLN A 53 -18.05 -0.80 9.40
C GLN A 53 -18.88 -1.09 8.15
N LEU A 54 -18.25 -1.01 6.97
CA LEU A 54 -18.87 -1.33 5.69
C LEU A 54 -18.86 -2.84 5.38
N TYR A 55 -17.82 -3.53 5.84
CA TYR A 55 -17.60 -4.94 5.54
C TYR A 55 -18.15 -5.84 6.65
N ASP A 56 -18.72 -6.98 6.26
CA ASP A 56 -19.17 -7.99 7.21
C ASP A 56 -17.99 -8.63 7.98
N ASP A 57 -18.29 -9.25 9.12
CA ASP A 57 -17.27 -9.84 9.99
C ASP A 57 -16.45 -10.92 9.28
N LYS A 58 -17.07 -11.63 8.33
CA LYS A 58 -16.41 -12.65 7.52
C LYS A 58 -15.31 -12.04 6.65
N THR A 59 -15.60 -10.93 5.98
CA THR A 59 -14.66 -10.20 5.13
C THR A 59 -13.55 -9.59 5.96
N VAL A 60 -13.86 -8.96 7.09
CA VAL A 60 -12.84 -8.40 8.00
C VAL A 60 -11.92 -9.51 8.53
N LYS A 61 -12.46 -10.67 8.89
CA LYS A 61 -11.66 -11.81 9.34
C LYS A 61 -10.77 -12.37 8.23
N ALA A 62 -11.28 -12.47 7.01
CA ALA A 62 -10.50 -12.89 5.86
C ALA A 62 -9.35 -11.90 5.58
N PHE A 63 -9.63 -10.61 5.55
CA PHE A 63 -8.61 -9.57 5.39
C PHE A 63 -7.50 -9.70 6.43
N ARG A 64 -7.85 -9.80 7.72
CA ARG A 64 -6.87 -9.93 8.81
C ARG A 64 -5.98 -11.16 8.63
N LYS A 65 -6.56 -12.28 8.21
CA LYS A 65 -5.83 -13.53 7.97
C LYS A 65 -4.83 -13.38 6.82
N GLU A 66 -5.20 -12.72 5.73
CA GLU A 66 -4.27 -12.50 4.60
C GLU A 66 -3.19 -11.48 4.98
N SER A 67 -3.57 -10.38 5.65
CA SER A 67 -2.61 -9.35 6.09
C SER A 67 -1.62 -9.85 7.14
N ASP A 68 -1.99 -10.89 7.92
CA ASP A 68 -1.10 -11.52 8.90
C ASP A 68 0.17 -12.11 8.27
N CYS A 69 0.12 -12.48 6.99
CA CYS A 69 1.31 -12.92 6.26
C CYS A 69 2.37 -11.80 6.20
N PHE A 70 1.97 -10.58 5.82
CA PHE A 70 2.87 -9.44 5.76
C PHE A 70 3.40 -9.06 7.15
N ARG A 71 2.54 -9.11 8.16
CA ARG A 71 2.99 -8.89 9.54
C ARG A 71 4.12 -9.84 9.94
N GLN A 72 3.95 -11.14 9.67
CA GLN A 72 4.95 -12.15 10.00
C GLN A 72 6.23 -11.98 9.17
N GLN A 73 6.07 -11.76 7.87
CA GLN A 73 7.19 -11.54 6.94
C GLN A 73 8.06 -10.36 7.42
N TYR A 74 7.46 -9.20 7.65
CA TYR A 74 8.22 -8.01 8.01
C TYR A 74 8.78 -8.05 9.44
N SER A 75 8.11 -8.74 10.36
CA SER A 75 8.65 -8.97 11.71
C SER A 75 9.84 -9.94 11.71
N SER A 76 10.03 -10.74 10.65
CA SER A 76 11.14 -11.69 10.54
C SER A 76 12.43 -11.06 10.00
N PHE A 77 12.37 -9.82 9.51
CA PHE A 77 13.54 -9.15 8.94
C PHE A 77 14.53 -8.76 10.03
N GLN A 78 15.76 -9.25 9.88
CA GLN A 78 16.90 -8.85 10.70
C GLN A 78 17.72 -7.82 9.93
N LEU A 79 17.73 -6.60 10.44
CA LEU A 79 18.53 -5.50 9.90
C LEU A 79 19.65 -5.17 10.88
N SER A 80 20.70 -4.50 10.42
CA SER A 80 21.80 -4.02 11.28
C SER A 80 21.39 -2.92 12.27
N GLY A 81 20.09 -2.64 12.41
CA GLY A 81 19.51 -1.57 13.20
C GLY A 81 18.30 -2.07 14.00
N PRO A 82 17.35 -1.19 14.34
CA PRO A 82 16.15 -1.58 15.07
C PRO A 82 15.37 -2.68 14.35
N GLU A 83 14.81 -3.61 15.12
CA GLU A 83 13.88 -4.61 14.59
C GLU A 83 12.65 -3.93 13.99
N ILE A 84 12.13 -4.51 12.91
CA ILE A 84 10.91 -4.04 12.28
C ILE A 84 9.72 -4.61 13.05
N ASP A 85 8.87 -3.72 13.57
CA ASP A 85 7.55 -4.13 14.05
C ASP A 85 6.60 -4.28 12.86
N GLY A 86 6.32 -5.54 12.49
CA GLY A 86 5.42 -5.85 11.38
C GLY A 86 3.95 -5.49 11.65
N ASN A 87 3.53 -5.29 12.90
CA ASN A 87 2.21 -4.71 13.17
C ASN A 87 2.21 -3.23 12.82
N ARG A 88 3.25 -2.51 13.25
CA ARG A 88 3.36 -1.06 13.04
C ARG A 88 3.50 -0.68 11.56
N THR A 89 4.15 -1.52 10.77
CA THR A 89 4.39 -1.28 9.34
C THR A 89 3.32 -1.87 8.43
N LEU A 90 2.31 -2.57 8.97
CA LEU A 90 1.37 -3.38 8.20
C LEU A 90 0.67 -2.62 7.06
N GLY A 91 0.12 -1.43 7.33
CA GLY A 91 -0.60 -0.65 6.33
C GLY A 91 0.27 -0.25 5.14
N GLU A 92 1.50 0.22 5.41
CA GLU A 92 2.47 0.55 4.35
C GLU A 92 2.91 -0.70 3.59
N ASN A 93 3.14 -1.83 4.27
CA ASN A 93 3.53 -3.08 3.61
C ASN A 93 2.42 -3.59 2.69
N VAL A 94 1.15 -3.54 3.12
CA VAL A 94 -0.01 -3.87 2.29
C VAL A 94 -0.09 -2.93 1.09
N ALA A 95 0.11 -1.62 1.30
CA ALA A 95 0.09 -0.62 0.24
C ALA A 95 1.24 -0.79 -0.78
N ASP A 96 2.45 -1.12 -0.34
CA ASP A 96 3.61 -1.38 -1.20
C ASP A 96 3.38 -2.62 -2.07
N HIS A 97 2.97 -3.73 -1.47
CA HIS A 97 2.73 -4.98 -2.19
C HIS A 97 1.53 -4.86 -3.15
N GLY A 98 0.42 -4.28 -2.69
CA GLY A 98 -0.75 -4.02 -3.52
C GLY A 98 -0.45 -3.03 -4.65
N GLY A 99 0.27 -1.97 -4.33
CA GLY A 99 0.67 -0.92 -5.28
C GLY A 99 1.57 -1.45 -6.39
N LEU A 100 2.59 -2.23 -6.04
CA LEU A 100 3.44 -2.91 -7.03
C LEU A 100 2.61 -3.83 -7.94
N LYS A 101 1.70 -4.63 -7.36
CA LYS A 101 0.88 -5.57 -8.14
C LYS A 101 -0.04 -4.85 -9.12
N ILE A 102 -0.69 -3.78 -8.67
CA ILE A 102 -1.59 -2.96 -9.51
C ILE A 102 -0.80 -2.26 -10.61
N ALA A 103 0.38 -1.70 -10.29
CA ALA A 103 1.23 -1.04 -11.27
C ALA A 103 1.75 -2.02 -12.35
N GLU A 104 2.09 -3.25 -11.96
CA GLU A 104 2.46 -4.33 -12.88
C GLU A 104 1.29 -4.70 -13.81
N ILE A 105 0.08 -4.85 -13.27
CA ILE A 105 -1.12 -5.16 -14.08
C ILE A 105 -1.46 -4.02 -15.06
N ALA A 106 -1.18 -2.78 -14.68
CA ALA A 106 -1.48 -1.61 -15.49
C ALA A 106 -0.48 -1.38 -16.64
N TYR A 107 0.70 -1.99 -16.57
CA TYR A 107 1.74 -1.95 -17.60
C TYR A 107 1.48 -2.98 -18.71
#